data_AF-A0A9E7I625-F1
#
_entry.id   AF-A0A9E7I625-F1
#
_cell.length_a   1.000
_cell.length_b   1.000
_cell.length_c   1.000
_cell.angle_alpha   90.00
_cell.angle_beta   90.00
_cell.angle_gamma   90.00
#
_symmetry.space_group_name_H-M   'P 1'
#
loop_
_entity.id
_entity.type
_entity.pdbx_description
1 polymer ?
#
loop_
_entity_poly.entity_id
_entity_poly.type
_entity_poly.pdbx_seq_one_letter_code
_entity_poly.pdbx_strand_id
1 'polypeptide(L)'
;MTILQAISLLSPVFGSDITCQKLLPVIITASKDRVPNIKFNVAKVLQSLVPILDHSVVEQTVRPCLVELGEDPDVDVRYFASQAFQTCESALTSN
;
A
#
# COMPACT_ATOMS: atom_id res chain seq x y z
N MET A 1 3.44 -14.44 -10.17
CA MET A 1 3.96 -14.04 -8.85
C MET A 1 4.84 -12.82 -9.04
N THR A 2 4.63 -11.72 -8.31
CA THR A 2 5.43 -10.48 -8.44
C THR A 2 6.27 -10.22 -7.19
N ILE A 3 7.33 -9.42 -7.30
CA ILE A 3 8.15 -8.99 -6.15
C ILE A 3 7.29 -8.33 -5.05
N LEU A 4 6.23 -7.63 -5.43
CA LEU A 4 5.26 -7.03 -4.51
C LEU A 4 4.60 -8.07 -3.59
N GLN A 5 4.26 -9.25 -4.12
CA GLN A 5 3.69 -10.34 -3.31
C GLN A 5 4.71 -10.91 -2.32
N ALA A 6 5.98 -11.03 -2.72
CA ALA A 6 7.04 -11.47 -1.83
C ALA A 6 7.28 -10.46 -0.69
N ILE A 7 7.22 -9.16 -0.99
CA ILE A 7 7.33 -8.10 0.01
C ILE A 7 6.22 -8.22 1.06
N SER A 8 4.95 -8.33 0.64
CA SER A 8 3.82 -8.48 1.56
C SER A 8 3.96 -9.69 2.50
N LEU A 9 4.45 -10.83 1.98
CA LEU A 9 4.66 -12.05 2.78
C LEU A 9 5.82 -11.92 3.80
N LEU A 10 6.84 -11.11 3.49
CA LEU A 10 8.03 -10.99 4.33
C LEU A 10 7.97 -9.80 5.29
N SER A 11 7.14 -8.79 5.04
CA SER A 11 7.03 -7.61 5.91
C SER A 11 6.75 -7.92 7.38
N PRO A 12 5.87 -8.89 7.75
CA PRO A 12 5.69 -9.27 9.16
C PRO A 12 6.96 -9.85 9.81
N VAL A 13 7.85 -10.44 9.02
CA VAL A 13 9.11 -11.06 9.50
C VAL A 13 10.20 -10.00 9.73
N PHE A 14 10.23 -8.98 8.87
CA PHE A 14 11.21 -7.88 8.97
C PHE A 14 10.86 -6.85 10.06
N GLY A 15 9.60 -6.81 10.50
CA GLY A 15 9.11 -5.81 11.46
C GLY A 15 8.86 -4.45 10.82
N SER A 16 8.23 -3.53 11.59
CA SER A 16 7.81 -2.20 11.12
C SER A 16 9.01 -1.37 10.61
N ASP A 17 10.13 -1.36 11.33
CA ASP A 17 11.26 -0.47 11.02
C ASP A 17 11.90 -0.75 9.65
N ILE A 18 12.26 -2.01 9.37
CA ILE A 18 12.82 -2.40 8.07
C ILE A 18 11.79 -2.24 6.95
N THR A 19 10.52 -2.56 7.23
CA THR A 19 9.43 -2.41 6.26
C THR A 19 9.27 -0.94 5.85
N CYS A 20 9.26 -0.02 6.80
CA CYS A 20 9.18 1.42 6.58
C CYS A 20 10.41 1.96 5.83
N GLN A 21 11.62 1.63 6.28
CA GLN A 21 12.84 2.24 5.76
C GLN A 21 13.28 1.70 4.39
N LYS A 22 12.99 0.42 4.09
CA LYS A 22 13.53 -0.27 2.90
C LYS A 22 12.46 -0.70 1.92
N LEU A 23 11.34 -1.23 2.39
CA LEU A 23 10.33 -1.86 1.52
C LEU A 23 9.28 -0.86 1.05
N LEU A 24 8.81 0.03 1.93
CA LEU A 24 7.81 1.02 1.61
C LEU A 24 8.23 1.96 0.47
N PRO A 25 9.46 2.51 0.40
CA PRO A 25 9.88 3.37 -0.72
C PRO A 25 9.82 2.65 -2.08
N VAL A 26 10.11 1.35 -2.10
CA VAL A 26 10.04 0.52 -3.32
C VAL A 26 8.57 0.35 -3.75
N ILE A 27 7.67 0.10 -2.81
CA ILE A 27 6.23 -0.03 -3.06
C ILE A 27 5.66 1.30 -3.59
N ILE A 28 6.00 2.43 -2.95
CA ILE A 28 5.54 3.75 -3.37
C ILE A 28 6.07 4.10 -4.77
N THR A 29 7.33 3.75 -5.08
CA THR A 29 7.87 3.93 -6.43
C THR A 29 7.09 3.09 -7.46
N ALA A 30 6.76 1.84 -7.12
CA ALA A 30 5.98 0.95 -7.99
C ALA A 30 4.54 1.45 -8.23
N SER A 31 4.00 2.33 -7.37
CA SER A 31 2.68 2.96 -7.59
C SER A 31 2.63 3.80 -8.87
N LYS A 32 3.79 4.21 -9.39
CA LYS A 32 3.91 5.04 -10.61
C LYS A 32 4.11 4.22 -11.88
N ASP A 33 4.05 2.90 -11.81
CA ASP A 33 4.29 2.03 -12.97
C ASP A 33 3.22 2.24 -14.05
N ARG A 34 3.63 2.19 -15.32
CA ARG A 34 2.72 2.32 -16.46
C ARG A 34 1.74 1.16 -16.60
N VAL A 35 2.06 0.00 -16.03
CA VAL A 35 1.26 -1.22 -16.13
C VAL A 35 0.24 -1.25 -14.98
N PRO A 36 -1.08 -1.23 -15.27
CA PRO A 36 -2.12 -1.26 -14.24
C PRO A 36 -2.00 -2.44 -13.28
N ASN A 37 -1.53 -3.59 -13.77
CA ASN A 37 -1.32 -4.78 -12.95
C ASN A 37 -0.28 -4.60 -11.85
N ILE A 38 0.70 -3.72 -12.03
CA ILE A 38 1.66 -3.40 -10.97
C ILE A 38 0.99 -2.49 -9.94
N LYS A 39 0.28 -1.45 -10.40
CA LYS A 39 -0.43 -0.48 -9.56
C LYS A 39 -1.50 -1.11 -8.66
N PHE A 40 -2.36 -1.96 -9.19
CA PHE A 40 -3.37 -2.60 -8.32
C PHE A 40 -2.74 -3.56 -7.31
N ASN A 41 -1.60 -4.17 -7.66
CA ASN A 41 -0.87 -5.01 -6.71
C ASN A 41 -0.21 -4.15 -5.62
N VAL A 42 0.22 -2.92 -5.93
CA VAL A 42 0.67 -1.96 -4.91
C VAL A 42 -0.45 -1.67 -3.91
N ALA A 43 -1.68 -1.40 -4.38
CA ALA A 43 -2.82 -1.19 -3.48
C ALA A 43 -3.07 -2.37 -2.53
N LYS A 44 -3.01 -3.61 -3.05
CA LYS A 44 -3.14 -4.84 -2.24
C LYS A 44 -2.04 -4.98 -1.21
N VAL A 45 -0.79 -4.69 -1.58
CA VAL A 45 0.34 -4.74 -0.64
C VAL A 45 0.17 -3.68 0.43
N LEU A 46 -0.12 -2.43 0.06
CA LEU A 46 -0.33 -1.35 1.02
C LEU A 46 -1.43 -1.69 2.03
N GLN A 47 -2.56 -2.27 1.59
CA GLN A 47 -3.60 -2.77 2.48
C GLN A 47 -3.07 -3.77 3.51
N SER A 48 -2.25 -4.74 3.08
CA SER A 48 -1.66 -5.75 3.97
C SER A 48 -0.66 -5.18 4.97
N LEU A 49 -0.06 -4.03 4.67
CA LEU A 49 0.93 -3.37 5.54
C LEU A 49 0.30 -2.45 6.58
N VAL A 50 -0.95 -1.99 6.39
CA VAL A 50 -1.66 -1.13 7.34
C VAL A 50 -1.54 -1.60 8.80
N PRO A 51 -1.77 -2.88 9.16
CA PRO A 51 -1.67 -3.33 10.56
C PRO A 51 -0.23 -3.42 11.11
N ILE A 52 0.79 -3.28 10.25
CA ILE A 52 2.22 -3.42 10.60
C ILE A 52 2.88 -2.04 10.78
N LEU A 53 2.41 -1.04 10.04
CA LEU A 53 3.00 0.29 9.97
C LEU A 53 2.49 1.18 11.11
N ASP A 54 3.33 2.14 11.50
CA ASP A 54 2.93 3.18 12.45
C ASP A 54 1.84 4.08 11.85
N HIS A 55 0.94 4.57 12.70
CA HIS A 55 -0.20 5.40 12.30
C HIS A 55 0.21 6.63 11.49
N SER A 56 1.31 7.30 11.88
CA SER A 56 1.88 8.43 11.15
C SER A 56 2.33 8.07 9.73
N VAL A 57 2.90 6.88 9.52
CA VAL A 57 3.32 6.39 8.21
C VAL A 57 2.11 6.09 7.33
N VAL A 58 1.06 5.48 7.92
CA VAL A 58 -0.19 5.22 7.23
C VAL A 58 -0.83 6.54 6.77
N GLU A 59 -0.92 7.53 7.66
CA GLU A 59 -1.53 8.83 7.37
C GLU A 59 -0.74 9.65 6.33
N GLN A 60 0.58 9.74 6.48
CA GLN A 60 1.41 10.64 5.68
C GLN A 60 1.87 10.04 4.35
N THR A 61 1.93 8.71 4.23
CA THR A 61 2.51 8.05 3.04
C THR A 61 1.51 7.12 2.36
N VAL A 62 0.92 6.18 3.10
CA VAL A 62 0.05 5.16 2.50
C VAL A 62 -1.25 5.78 2.00
N ARG A 63 -1.92 6.57 2.83
CA ARG A 63 -3.20 7.18 2.52
C ARG A 63 -3.14 8.09 1.28
N PRO A 64 -2.19 9.04 1.12
CA PRO A 64 -2.09 9.85 -0.09
C PRO A 64 -1.82 9.02 -1.35
N CYS A 65 -0.98 7.97 -1.24
CA CYS A 65 -0.72 7.07 -2.36
C CYS A 65 -1.99 6.34 -2.83
N LEU A 66 -2.84 5.90 -1.90
CA LEU A 66 -4.10 5.24 -2.22
C LEU A 66 -5.13 6.20 -2.82
N VAL A 67 -5.18 7.46 -2.36
CA VAL A 67 -6.02 8.50 -2.97
C VAL A 67 -5.61 8.71 -4.42
N GLU A 68 -4.31 8.82 -4.72
CA GLU A 68 -3.85 9.00 -6.09
C GLU A 68 -4.16 7.78 -6.98
N LEU A 69 -3.98 6.56 -6.48
CA LEU A 69 -4.38 5.34 -7.19
C LEU A 69 -5.90 5.23 -7.39
N GLY A 70 -6.69 5.88 -6.53
CA GLY A 70 -8.14 5.98 -6.66
C GLY A 70 -8.60 6.76 -7.89
N GLU A 71 -7.73 7.60 -8.47
CA GLU A 71 -8.00 8.41 -9.66
C GLU A 71 -7.43 7.77 -10.95
N ASP A 72 -6.87 6.55 -10.88
CA ASP A 72 -6.25 5.89 -12.03
C ASP A 72 -7.29 5.55 -13.13
N PRO A 73 -6.96 5.65 -14.43
CA PRO A 73 -7.88 5.29 -15.51
C PRO A 73 -8.30 3.82 -15.51
N ASP A 74 -7.49 2.92 -14.96
CA ASP A 74 -7.82 1.50 -14.89
C ASP A 74 -8.79 1.18 -13.74
N VAL A 75 -9.84 0.42 -14.04
CA VAL A 75 -10.92 0.12 -13.07
C VAL A 75 -10.46 -0.77 -11.92
N ASP A 76 -9.54 -1.71 -12.18
CA ASP A 76 -9.05 -2.61 -11.13
C ASP A 76 -8.14 -1.84 -10.17
N VAL A 77 -7.32 -0.91 -10.68
CA VAL A 77 -6.50 -0.03 -9.84
C VAL A 77 -7.39 0.76 -8.89
N ARG A 78 -8.44 1.43 -9.39
CA ARG A 78 -9.38 2.19 -8.55
C ARG A 78 -10.11 1.32 -7.54
N TYR A 79 -10.55 0.13 -7.96
CA TYR A 79 -11.26 -0.81 -7.09
C TYR A 79 -10.39 -1.23 -5.89
N PHE A 80 -9.18 -1.72 -6.15
CA PHE A 80 -8.28 -2.17 -5.09
C PHE A 80 -7.75 -1.01 -4.24
N ALA A 81 -7.53 0.17 -4.83
CA ALA A 81 -7.16 1.37 -4.09
C ALA A 81 -8.26 1.79 -3.11
N SER A 82 -9.53 1.79 -3.54
CA SER A 82 -10.69 2.11 -2.69
C SER A 82 -10.84 1.13 -1.52
N GLN A 83 -10.65 -0.17 -1.78
CA GLN A 83 -10.71 -1.19 -0.74
C GLN A 83 -9.59 -1.03 0.31
N ALA A 84 -8.37 -0.75 -0.15
CA ALA A 84 -7.23 -0.48 0.71
C ALA A 84 -7.42 0.82 1.52
N PHE A 85 -8.00 1.85 0.89
CA PHE A 85 -8.28 3.14 1.53
C PHE A 85 -9.27 3.00 2.68
N GLN A 86 -10.36 2.24 2.50
CA GLN A 86 -11.32 1.94 3.58
C GLN A 86 -10.66 1.23 4.78
N THR A 87 -9.70 0.35 4.50
CA THR A 87 -8.91 -0.33 5.55
C THR A 87 -8.04 0.68 6.30
N CYS A 88 -7.41 1.62 5.60
CA CYS A 88 -6.63 2.70 6.21
C CYS A 88 -7.51 3.60 7.08
N GLU A 89 -8.66 4.07 6.57
CA GLU A 89 -9.55 4.96 7.33
C GLU A 89 -10.04 4.30 8.62
N SER A 90 -10.38 3.01 8.57
CA SER A 90 -10.79 2.23 9.74
C SER A 90 -9.67 2.10 10.77
N ALA A 91 -8.43 1.90 10.33
CA ALA A 91 -7.26 1.85 11.21
C ALA A 91 -6.94 3.22 11.83
N LEU A 92 -7.15 4.31 11.09
CA LEU A 92 -6.88 5.66 11.57
C LEU A 92 -7.89 6.16 12.61
N THR A 93 -9.15 5.71 12.52
CA THR A 93 -10.25 6.09 13.44
C THR A 93 -10.34 5.25 14.72
N SER A 94 -9.61 4.13 14.82
CA SER A 94 -9.69 3.21 15.96
C SER A 94 -8.85 3.62 17.18
N ASN A 95 -8.49 4.90 17.33
CA ASN A 95 -7.74 5.47 18.46
C ASN A 95 -8.51 6.59 19.16
#